data_AF-C3N6S8-F1
#
_entry.id   AF-C3N6S8-F1
#
_cell.length_a   1.000
_cell.length_b   1.000
_cell.length_c   1.000
_cell.angle_alpha   90.00
_cell.angle_beta   90.00
_cell.angle_gamma   90.00
#
_symmetry.space_group_name_H-M   'P 1'
#
loop_
_entity.id
_entity.type
_entity.pdbx_description
1 polymer ?
#
loop_
_entity_poly.entity_id
_entity_poly.type
_entity_poly.pdbx_seq_one_letter_code
_entity_poly.pdbx_strand_id
1 'polypeptide(L)' 'MVITHKLTDEQKKILERMHSRVDYIFETYREYFDKLAEFDRTGVLKIHGKVLYVRKYENEKENEDKYLNLQ' A
#
# COMPACT_ATOMS: atom_id res chain seq x y z
N MET A 1 14.36 -33.59 -5.48
CA MET A 1 13.45 -33.92 -4.36
C MET A 1 13.07 -32.61 -3.69
N VAL A 2 11.81 -32.18 -3.74
CA VAL A 2 11.38 -30.91 -3.11
C VAL A 2 11.20 -31.17 -1.62
N ILE A 3 12.07 -30.57 -0.79
CA ILE A 3 11.97 -30.68 0.67
C ILE A 3 10.80 -29.79 1.12
N THR A 4 9.68 -30.41 1.45
CA THR A 4 8.52 -29.73 2.04
C THR A 4 8.77 -29.56 3.54
N HIS A 5 9.15 -28.35 3.95
CA HIS A 5 9.26 -28.00 5.36
C HIS A 5 7.85 -27.82 5.92
N LYS A 6 7.34 -28.85 6.62
CA LYS A 6 6.06 -28.76 7.33
C LYS A 6 6.19 -27.82 8.52
N LEU A 7 5.25 -26.88 8.65
CA LEU A 7 5.17 -26.01 9.81
C LEU A 7 4.84 -26.83 11.07
N THR A 8 5.53 -26.52 12.17
CA THR A 8 5.18 -27.05 13.49
C THR A 8 3.86 -26.45 13.97
N ASP A 9 3.22 -27.09 14.93
CA ASP A 9 1.94 -26.59 15.46
C ASP A 9 2.08 -25.24 16.18
N GLU A 10 3.27 -24.95 16.74
CA GLU A 10 3.58 -23.63 17.28
C GLU A 10 3.67 -22.57 16.18
N GLN A 11 4.34 -22.88 15.07
CA GLN A 11 4.43 -21.97 13.91
C GLN A 11 3.05 -21.68 13.32
N LYS A 12 2.16 -22.69 13.25
CA LYS A 12 0.77 -22.48 12.82
C LYS A 12 0.01 -21.53 13.74
N LYS A 13 0.13 -21.70 15.07
CA LYS A 13 -0.52 -20.80 16.05
C LYS A 13 -0.01 -19.36 15.94
N ILE A 14 1.29 -19.17 15.68
CA ILE A 14 1.86 -17.83 15.43
C ILE A 14 1.23 -17.23 14.17
N LEU A 15 1.15 -18.02 13.10
CA LEU A 15 0.57 -17.59 11.83
C LEU A 15 -0.90 -17.20 11.98
N GLU A 16 -1.70 -18.01 12.67
CA GLU A 16 -3.12 -17.70 12.96
C GLU A 16 -3.27 -16.39 13.72
N ARG A 17 -2.44 -16.14 14.74
CA ARG A 17 -2.45 -14.87 15.49
C ARG A 17 -2.04 -13.69 14.62
N MET A 18 -1.09 -13.87 13.71
CA MET A 18 -0.70 -12.83 12.75
C MET A 18 -1.85 -12.50 11.81
N HIS A 19 -2.54 -13.50 11.26
CA HIS A 19 -3.71 -13.29 10.41
C HIS A 19 -4.80 -12.51 11.13
N SER A 20 -5.17 -12.94 12.34
CA SER A 20 -6.20 -12.23 13.13
C SER A 20 -5.84 -10.76 13.41
N ARG A 21 -4.56 -10.46 13.65
CA ARG A 21 -4.10 -9.06 13.81
C ARG A 21 -4.22 -8.26 12.51
N VAL A 22 -3.86 -8.87 11.39
CA VAL A 22 -3.95 -8.25 10.06
C VAL A 22 -5.41 -7.98 9.71
N ASP A 23 -6.30 -8.95 9.92
CA ASP A 23 -7.73 -8.82 9.68
C ASP A 23 -8.31 -7.67 10.52
N TYR A 24 -7.98 -7.62 11.81
CA TYR A 24 -8.41 -6.54 12.70
C TYR A 24 -7.95 -5.15 12.20
N ILE A 25 -6.70 -5.02 11.73
CA ILE A 25 -6.17 -3.76 11.18
C ILE A 25 -6.94 -3.38 9.91
N PHE A 26 -7.16 -4.32 8.99
CA PHE A 26 -7.89 -4.06 7.76
C PHE A 26 -9.34 -3.67 8.02
N GLU A 27 -10.01 -4.32 8.97
CA GLU A 27 -11.38 -3.98 9.33
C GLU A 27 -11.46 -2.61 10.02
N THR A 28 -10.59 -2.35 11.00
CA THR A 28 -10.58 -1.11 11.78
C THR A 28 -10.25 0.11 10.92
N TYR A 29 -9.31 -0.03 9.98
CA TYR A 29 -8.81 1.08 9.18
C TYR A 29 -9.23 1.01 7.70
N ARG A 30 -10.28 0.24 7.38
CA ARG A 30 -10.79 0.05 6.01
C ARG A 30 -10.97 1.37 5.27
N GLU A 31 -11.60 2.36 5.92
CA GLU A 31 -11.82 3.68 5.32
C GLU A 31 -10.51 4.32 4.85
N TYR A 32 -9.44 4.23 5.65
CA TYR A 32 -8.15 4.81 5.27
C TYR A 32 -7.55 4.12 4.05
N PHE A 33 -7.65 2.79 3.97
CA PHE A 33 -7.21 2.05 2.79
C PHE A 33 -8.03 2.44 1.54
N ASP A 34 -9.34 2.57 1.66
CA ASP A 34 -10.21 3.01 0.57
C ASP A 34 -9.84 4.44 0.12
N LYS A 35 -9.54 5.34 1.07
CA LYS A 35 -9.09 6.71 0.77
C LYS A 35 -7.72 6.77 0.12
N LEU A 36 -6.80 5.88 0.49
CA LEU A 36 -5.51 5.74 -0.18
C LEU A 36 -5.67 5.23 -1.62
N ALA A 37 -6.58 4.27 -1.85
CA ALA A 37 -6.89 3.78 -3.19
C ALA A 37 -7.56 4.86 -4.06
N GLU A 38 -8.45 5.67 -3.47
CA GLU A 38 -9.06 6.84 -4.13
C GLU A 38 -7.98 7.88 -4.48
N PHE A 39 -7.07 8.17 -3.56
CA PHE A 39 -5.94 9.07 -3.80
C PHE A 39 -5.04 8.58 -4.94
N ASP A 40 -4.76 7.29 -5.02
CA ASP A 40 -3.90 6.77 -6.10
C ASP A 40 -4.50 7.00 -7.49
N ARG A 41 -5.84 6.89 -7.60
CA ARG A 41 -6.58 7.13 -8.84
C ARG A 41 -6.76 8.61 -9.17
N THR A 42 -7.00 9.44 -8.16
CA THR A 42 -7.45 10.84 -8.33
C THR A 42 -6.37 11.87 -8.09
N GLY A 43 -5.29 11.48 -7.40
CA GLY A 43 -4.30 12.39 -6.86
C GLY A 43 -4.80 13.21 -5.67
N VAL A 44 -6.01 13.01 -5.14
CA VAL A 44 -6.55 13.80 -4.01
C VAL A 44 -6.80 12.92 -2.80
N LEU A 45 -6.09 13.19 -1.70
CA LEU A 45 -6.31 12.51 -0.42
C LEU A 45 -7.34 13.30 0.38
N LYS A 46 -8.51 12.69 0.60
CA LYS A 46 -9.62 13.28 1.36
C LYS A 46 -10.09 12.31 2.44
N ILE A 47 -10.06 12.74 3.69
CA ILE A 47 -10.50 11.95 4.85
C ILE A 47 -11.56 12.75 5.60
N HIS A 48 -12.68 12.11 5.93
CA HIS A 48 -13.83 12.73 6.63
C HIS A 48 -14.23 14.11 6.08
N GLY A 49 -14.30 14.25 4.75
CA GLY A 49 -14.68 15.50 4.10
C GLY A 49 -13.56 16.54 3.93
N LYS A 50 -12.41 16.36 4.57
CA LYS A 50 -11.28 17.29 4.52
C LYS A 50 -10.22 16.83 3.52
N VAL A 51 -9.83 17.73 2.62
CA VAL A 51 -8.70 17.49 1.72
C VAL A 51 -7.41 17.66 2.51
N LEU A 52 -6.59 16.63 2.56
CA LEU A 52 -5.31 16.62 3.28
C LEU A 52 -4.12 16.80 2.34
N TYR A 53 -4.20 16.26 1.13
CA TYR A 53 -3.12 16.31 0.18
C TYR A 53 -3.65 16.26 -1.26
N VAL A 54 -2.97 16.96 -2.17
CA VAL A 54 -3.22 16.91 -3.61
C VAL A 54 -1.88 16.67 -4.30
N ARG A 55 -1.76 15.57 -5.04
CA ARG A 55 -0.60 15.19 -5.82
C ARG A 55 -0.36 16.27 -6.87
N LYS A 56 0.82 16.87 -6.83
CA LYS A 56 1.28 17.74 -7.91
C LYS A 56 1.84 16.85 -9.01
N TYR A 57 1.26 16.93 -10.19
CA TYR A 57 1.88 16.41 -11.40
C TYR A 57 2.76 17.55 -11.94
N GLU A 58 4.07 17.51 -11.65
CA GLU A 58 5.00 18.27 -12.47
C GLU A 58 4.98 17.61 -13.85
N ASN A 59 4.67 18.39 -14.88
CA ASN A 59 4.55 17.89 -16.24
C ASN A 59 5.79 17.03 -16.56
N GLU A 60 5.57 15.76 -16.90
CA GLU A 60 6.63 14.77 -17.22
C GLU A 60 7.53 15.21 -18.40
N LYS A 61 7.24 16.33 -19.06
CA LYS A 61 8.07 16.92 -20.12
C LYS A 61 9.41 17.52 -19.65
N GLU A 62 9.59 17.84 -18.37
CA GLU A 62 10.91 18.33 -17.89
C GLU A 62 11.88 17.19 -17.51
N ASN A 63 11.40 15.94 -17.38
CA ASN A 63 12.25 14.83 -16.98
C ASN A 63 12.81 14.01 -18.16
N GLU A 64 12.19 14.01 -19.35
CA GLU A 64 12.76 13.34 -20.54
C GLU A 64 14.07 14.00 -21.01
N ASP A 65 14.16 15.33 -20.98
CA ASP A 65 15.39 16.05 -21.36
C ASP A 65 16.55 15.85 -20.37
N LYS A 66 16.26 15.45 -19.12
CA LYS A 66 17.29 15.25 -18.10
C LYS A 66 17.99 13.90 -18.22
N TYR A 67 17.32 12.89 -18.79
CA TYR A 67 17.90 11.56 -19.01
C TYR A 67 18.51 11.39 -20.41
N LEU A 68 18.12 12.19 -21.41
CA LEU A 68 18.77 12.18 -22.73
C LEU A 68 20.16 12.82 -22.74
N ASN A 69 20.44 13.78 -21.85
CA ASN A 69 21.73 14.47 -21.78
C ASN A 69 22.80 13.75 -20.93
N LEU A 70 22.56 12.48 -20.59
CA LEU A 70 23.46 11.63 -19.79
C LEU A 70 23.93 10.37 -20.55
N GLN A 71 23.76 10.31 -21.88
CA GLN A 71 24.33 9.28 -22.76
C GLN A 71 25.45 9.82 -23.63
#